data_AF-X1NDX2-F1
#
_entry.id   AF-X1NDX2-F1
#
_cell.length_a   1.000
_cell.length_b   1.000
_cell.length_c   1.000
_cell.angle_alpha   90.00
_cell.angle_beta   90.00
_cell.angle_gamma   90.00
#
_symmetry.space_group_name_H-M   'P 1'
#
loop_
_entity.id
_entity.type
_entity.pdbx_description
1 polymer ?
#
loop_
_entity_poly.entity_id
_entity_poly.type
_entity_poly.pdbx_seq_one_letter_code
_entity_poly.pdbx_strand_id
1 'polypeptide(L)'
;LTWSGAPMLVFIIVAYLGIQFIVDHLRGKPTDYLCIIAVLTFVIASIMSIPFLPKTHISSTSVASLIIAIVAPLALSGVSRFMVRKVVKPAYYPMALLGIAGIALLILWAIDPSLLHSMLDKLRIFAPRVAGGLTIQEGRPLDIAMAWSNFTTAFFIAFVALVLLVYRAVKERSADKTLFLVWCVVIVALMFAQRRYCYYFAINAALLTGYFSWRVLDFAGLGKLLTRPKEIVKAYTTKKKRKKAKE
;
A
#
# COMPACT_ATOMS: atom_id res chain seq x y z
N LEU A 1 5.50 -14.46 -11.04
CA LEU A 1 5.75 -15.92 -10.93
C LEU A 1 4.46 -16.72 -10.79
N THR A 2 3.60 -16.43 -9.81
CA THR A 2 2.43 -17.26 -9.49
C THR A 2 1.10 -16.81 -10.10
N TRP A 3 0.95 -15.51 -10.40
CA TRP A 3 -0.33 -14.96 -10.86
C TRP A 3 -0.14 -13.79 -11.84
N SER A 4 -1.00 -13.72 -12.84
CA SER A 4 -0.93 -12.72 -13.93
C SER A 4 -1.31 -11.30 -13.48
N GLY A 5 -2.09 -11.16 -12.40
CA GLY A 5 -2.44 -9.86 -11.83
C GLY A 5 -1.42 -9.31 -10.83
N ALA A 6 -0.23 -9.92 -10.70
CA ALA A 6 0.87 -9.41 -9.88
C ALA A 6 1.22 -7.92 -10.10
N PRO A 7 1.10 -7.33 -11.31
CA PRO A 7 1.32 -5.89 -11.51
C PRO A 7 0.42 -4.99 -10.65
N MET A 8 -0.71 -5.49 -10.16
CA MET A 8 -1.55 -4.76 -9.21
C MET A 8 -0.83 -4.47 -7.88
N LEU A 9 -0.05 -5.43 -7.37
CA LEU A 9 0.75 -5.21 -6.15
C LEU A 9 1.85 -4.18 -6.39
N VAL A 10 2.49 -4.25 -7.56
CA VAL A 10 3.49 -3.26 -7.98
C VAL A 10 2.84 -1.87 -8.03
N PHE A 11 1.65 -1.75 -8.62
CA PHE A 11 0.89 -0.51 -8.65
C PHE A 11 0.59 0.02 -7.25
N ILE A 12 0.13 -0.82 -6.31
CA ILE A 12 -0.15 -0.42 -4.92
C ILE A 12 1.11 0.14 -4.25
N ILE A 13 2.25 -0.53 -4.41
CA ILE A 13 3.52 -0.10 -3.82
C ILE A 13 4.00 1.21 -4.47
N VAL A 14 3.93 1.33 -5.79
CA VAL A 14 4.33 2.56 -6.50
C VAL A 14 3.42 3.74 -6.11
N ALA A 15 2.12 3.53 -5.97
CA ALA A 15 1.18 4.54 -5.48
C ALA A 15 1.51 4.98 -4.04
N TYR A 16 1.81 4.02 -3.16
CA TYR A 16 2.30 4.30 -1.81
C TYR A 16 3.59 5.12 -1.85
N LEU A 17 4.57 4.73 -2.67
CA LEU A 17 5.83 5.44 -2.79
C LEU A 17 5.60 6.89 -3.24
N GLY A 18 4.77 7.11 -4.28
CA GLY A 18 4.43 8.47 -4.72
C GLY A 18 3.89 9.34 -3.58
N ILE A 19 2.93 8.83 -2.80
CA ILE A 19 2.35 9.53 -1.66
C ILE A 19 3.40 9.76 -0.56
N GLN A 20 4.16 8.73 -0.20
CA GLN A 20 5.14 8.81 0.90
C GLN A 20 6.31 9.74 0.55
N PHE A 21 6.80 9.73 -0.69
CA PHE A 21 7.80 10.70 -1.17
C PHE A 21 7.29 12.14 -1.05
N ILE A 22 6.02 12.40 -1.40
CA ILE A 22 5.40 13.72 -1.21
C ILE A 22 5.37 14.09 0.27
N VAL A 23 4.89 13.19 1.12
CA VAL A 23 4.79 13.42 2.57
C VAL A 23 6.16 13.71 3.19
N ASP A 24 7.20 12.95 2.84
CA ASP A 24 8.53 13.12 3.40
C ASP A 24 9.22 14.38 2.88
N HIS A 25 9.10 14.68 1.59
CA HIS A 25 9.66 15.91 1.01
C HIS A 25 9.01 17.17 1.61
N LEU A 26 7.68 17.20 1.73
CA LEU A 26 6.97 18.31 2.37
C LEU A 26 7.34 18.49 3.85
N ARG A 27 7.87 17.46 4.49
CA ARG A 27 8.35 17.49 5.89
C ARG A 27 9.83 17.80 6.01
N GLY A 28 10.56 17.97 4.91
CA GLY A 28 12.01 18.13 4.91
C GLY A 28 12.75 16.89 5.41
N LYS A 29 12.12 15.71 5.37
CA LYS A 29 12.78 14.44 5.72
C LYS A 29 13.60 13.92 4.53
N PRO A 30 14.73 13.24 4.79
CA PRO A 30 15.49 12.61 3.71
C PRO A 30 14.66 11.50 3.05
N THR A 31 14.58 11.53 1.72
CA THR A 31 13.82 10.55 0.90
C THR A 31 14.66 9.33 0.48
N ASP A 32 15.94 9.32 0.85
CA ASP A 32 16.93 8.35 0.39
C ASP A 32 16.64 6.93 0.87
N TYR A 33 16.19 6.79 2.12
CA TYR A 33 15.86 5.48 2.70
C TYR A 33 14.75 4.80 1.89
N LEU A 34 13.73 5.58 1.50
CA LEU A 34 12.58 5.08 0.76
C LEU A 34 12.99 4.65 -0.65
N CYS A 35 13.87 5.42 -1.29
CA CYS A 35 14.46 5.09 -2.58
C CYS A 35 15.26 3.78 -2.52
N ILE A 36 16.17 3.65 -1.55
CA ILE A 36 17.05 2.48 -1.42
C ILE A 36 16.23 1.21 -1.19
N ILE A 37 15.28 1.25 -0.24
CA ILE A 37 14.44 0.10 0.07
C ILE A 37 13.57 -0.29 -1.14
N ALA A 38 12.97 0.70 -1.82
CA ALA A 38 12.12 0.42 -2.99
C ALA A 38 12.92 -0.18 -4.14
N VAL A 39 14.05 0.43 -4.52
CA VAL A 39 14.93 -0.07 -5.59
C VAL A 39 15.40 -1.48 -5.26
N LEU A 40 15.90 -1.72 -4.06
CA LEU A 40 16.36 -3.06 -3.65
C LEU A 40 15.23 -4.09 -3.76
N THR A 41 14.03 -3.75 -3.27
CA THR A 41 12.86 -4.64 -3.33
C THR A 41 12.51 -5.01 -4.77
N PHE A 42 12.44 -4.04 -5.67
CA PHE A 42 12.05 -4.30 -7.06
C PHE A 42 13.17 -4.91 -7.91
N VAL A 43 14.44 -4.64 -7.58
CA VAL A 43 15.59 -5.33 -8.18
C VAL A 43 15.57 -6.81 -7.80
N ILE A 44 15.38 -7.15 -6.52
CA ILE A 44 15.25 -8.54 -6.09
C ILE A 44 14.09 -9.22 -6.81
N ALA A 45 12.92 -8.57 -6.85
CA ALA A 45 11.74 -9.10 -7.56
C ALA A 45 12.01 -9.31 -9.06
N SER A 46 12.78 -8.41 -9.69
CA SER A 46 13.16 -8.53 -11.10
C SER A 46 14.12 -9.69 -11.32
N ILE A 47 15.17 -9.81 -10.49
CA ILE A 47 16.14 -10.91 -10.55
C ILE A 47 15.43 -12.26 -10.40
N MET A 48 14.51 -12.39 -9.43
CA MET A 48 13.72 -13.61 -9.26
C MET A 48 12.82 -13.91 -10.46
N SER A 49 12.44 -12.91 -11.24
CA SER A 49 11.57 -13.07 -12.41
C SER A 49 12.33 -13.43 -13.70
N ILE A 50 13.62 -13.07 -13.80
CA ILE A 50 14.46 -13.28 -15.00
C ILE A 50 14.47 -14.74 -15.49
N PRO A 51 14.72 -15.76 -14.64
CA PRO A 51 14.82 -17.16 -15.10
C PRO A 51 13.52 -17.69 -15.73
N PHE A 52 12.40 -17.04 -15.44
CA PHE A 52 11.08 -17.44 -15.90
C PHE A 52 10.65 -16.69 -17.16
N LEU A 53 11.35 -15.63 -17.58
CA LEU A 53 11.04 -14.88 -18.81
C LEU A 53 11.01 -15.77 -20.06
N PRO A 54 11.95 -16.71 -20.29
CA PRO A 54 11.96 -17.53 -21.51
C PRO A 54 10.92 -18.66 -21.47
N LYS A 55 10.43 -19.03 -20.28
CA LYS A 55 9.65 -20.26 -20.03
C LYS A 55 8.19 -20.01 -19.64
N THR A 56 7.77 -18.77 -19.43
CA THR A 56 6.42 -18.47 -18.89
C THR A 56 5.74 -17.30 -19.58
N HIS A 57 4.40 -17.26 -19.48
CA HIS A 57 3.49 -16.17 -19.87
C HIS A 57 3.68 -14.87 -19.04
N ILE A 58 4.92 -14.50 -18.66
CA ILE A 58 5.15 -13.18 -18.04
C ILE A 58 4.91 -12.13 -19.13
N SER A 59 3.77 -11.45 -19.05
CA SER A 59 3.42 -10.39 -20.00
C SER A 59 4.49 -9.30 -20.03
N SER A 60 4.73 -8.72 -21.21
CA SER A 60 5.57 -7.53 -21.39
C SER A 60 5.19 -6.40 -20.42
N THR A 61 3.90 -6.26 -20.10
CA THR A 61 3.42 -5.32 -19.08
C THR A 61 3.97 -5.59 -17.67
N SER A 62 4.16 -6.85 -17.29
CA SER A 62 4.69 -7.21 -15.97
C SER A 62 6.17 -6.81 -15.87
N VAL A 63 6.95 -7.06 -16.92
CA VAL A 63 8.36 -6.64 -16.99
C VAL A 63 8.44 -5.11 -16.95
N ALA A 64 7.64 -4.43 -17.77
CA ALA A 64 7.57 -2.97 -17.79
C ALA A 64 7.21 -2.40 -16.41
N SER A 65 6.23 -2.99 -15.71
CA SER A 65 5.84 -2.54 -14.37
C SER A 65 6.98 -2.63 -13.35
N LEU A 66 7.80 -3.68 -13.41
CA LEU A 66 8.96 -3.83 -12.53
C LEU A 66 10.06 -2.81 -12.84
N ILE A 67 10.34 -2.58 -14.13
CA ILE A 67 11.31 -1.56 -14.57
C ILE A 67 10.85 -0.18 -14.09
N ILE A 68 9.58 0.17 -14.33
CA ILE A 68 9.00 1.45 -13.89
C ILE A 68 9.08 1.55 -12.36
N ALA A 69 8.84 0.47 -11.62
CA ALA A 69 8.92 0.48 -10.16
C ALA A 69 10.36 0.62 -9.62
N ILE A 70 11.39 0.32 -10.41
CA ILE A 70 12.80 0.62 -10.09
C ILE A 70 13.14 2.06 -10.44
N VAL A 71 12.72 2.53 -11.62
CA VAL A 71 13.05 3.86 -12.14
C VAL A 71 12.30 4.96 -11.38
N ALA A 72 11.04 4.74 -11.02
CA ALA A 72 10.21 5.75 -10.37
C ALA A 72 10.82 6.23 -9.04
N PRO A 73 11.21 5.37 -8.06
CA PRO A 73 11.84 5.83 -6.82
C PRO A 73 13.14 6.62 -7.05
N LEU A 74 13.94 6.24 -8.06
CA LEU A 74 15.17 6.96 -8.44
C LEU A 74 14.84 8.36 -8.94
N ALA A 75 13.83 8.48 -9.82
CA ALA A 75 13.37 9.76 -10.33
C ALA A 75 12.80 10.64 -9.19
N LEU A 76 11.92 10.09 -8.35
CA LEU A 76 11.33 10.78 -7.20
C LEU A 76 12.41 11.33 -6.25
N SER A 77 13.38 10.48 -5.88
CA SER A 77 14.50 10.88 -5.01
C SER A 77 15.41 11.91 -5.67
N GLY A 78 15.73 11.74 -6.96
CA GLY A 78 16.55 12.68 -7.72
C GLY A 78 15.95 14.08 -7.76
N VAL A 79 14.64 14.18 -7.98
CA VAL A 79 13.89 15.44 -8.02
C VAL A 79 13.83 16.09 -6.65
N SER A 80 13.57 15.29 -5.61
CA SER A 80 13.55 15.74 -4.22
C SER A 80 14.90 16.38 -3.87
N ARG A 81 16.02 15.69 -4.15
CA ARG A 81 17.38 16.20 -3.94
C ARG A 81 17.68 17.44 -4.77
N PHE A 82 17.26 17.47 -6.03
CA PHE A 82 17.47 18.63 -6.90
C PHE A 82 16.74 19.88 -6.37
N MET A 83 15.49 19.74 -5.94
CA MET A 83 14.70 20.84 -5.37
C MET A 83 15.28 21.34 -4.06
N VAL A 84 15.73 20.44 -3.18
CA VAL A 84 16.40 20.82 -1.92
C VAL A 84 17.70 21.57 -2.21
N ARG A 85 18.52 21.10 -3.16
CA ARG A 85 19.78 21.78 -3.56
C ARG A 85 19.54 23.17 -4.15
N LYS A 86 18.44 23.35 -4.89
CA LYS A 86 18.05 24.62 -5.53
C LYS A 86 17.20 25.51 -4.62
N VAL A 87 16.97 25.13 -3.36
CA VAL A 87 16.17 25.89 -2.37
C VAL A 87 14.77 26.22 -2.90
N VAL A 88 14.16 25.29 -3.63
CA VAL A 88 12.81 25.44 -4.17
C VAL A 88 11.79 25.17 -3.06
N LYS A 89 10.68 25.93 -3.02
CA LYS A 89 9.63 25.72 -2.03
C LYS A 89 9.11 24.26 -2.10
N PRO A 90 9.06 23.52 -0.97
CA PRO A 90 8.64 22.12 -0.96
C PRO A 90 7.23 21.88 -1.55
N ALA A 91 6.36 22.89 -1.47
CA ALA A 91 5.01 22.85 -2.02
C ALA A 91 4.95 22.60 -3.54
N TYR A 92 6.01 22.88 -4.29
CA TYR A 92 6.07 22.60 -5.73
C TYR A 92 6.39 21.14 -6.06
N TYR A 93 6.80 20.34 -5.06
CA TYR A 93 7.22 18.96 -5.30
C TYR A 93 6.12 18.09 -5.89
N PRO A 94 4.87 18.08 -5.38
CA PRO A 94 3.77 17.36 -6.02
C PRO A 94 3.55 17.76 -7.48
N MET A 95 3.68 19.05 -7.81
CA MET A 95 3.54 19.52 -9.19
C MET A 95 4.70 19.05 -10.07
N ALA A 96 5.93 19.05 -9.56
CA ALA A 96 7.09 18.50 -10.25
C ALA A 96 6.93 17.00 -10.52
N LEU A 97 6.34 16.25 -9.57
CA LEU A 97 6.04 14.84 -9.77
C LEU A 97 5.02 14.60 -10.88
N LEU A 98 3.96 15.42 -10.94
CA LEU A 98 2.99 15.35 -12.04
C LEU A 98 3.64 15.66 -13.38
N GLY A 99 4.53 16.66 -13.43
CA GLY A 99 5.29 17.00 -14.64
C GLY A 99 6.15 15.83 -15.12
N ILE A 100 6.87 15.18 -14.21
CA ILE A 100 7.75 14.05 -14.54
C ILE A 100 6.95 12.80 -14.90
N ALA A 101 5.82 12.55 -14.25
CA ALA A 101 4.91 11.48 -14.65
C ALA A 101 4.39 11.72 -16.08
N GLY A 102 4.02 12.96 -16.42
CA GLY A 102 3.62 13.33 -17.78
C GLY A 102 4.72 13.11 -18.81
N ILE A 103 5.95 13.55 -18.51
CA ILE A 103 7.12 13.32 -19.38
C ILE A 103 7.40 11.83 -19.55
N ALA A 104 7.34 11.04 -18.47
CA ALA A 104 7.53 9.59 -18.53
C ALA A 104 6.48 8.90 -19.41
N LEU A 105 5.22 9.33 -19.34
CA LEU A 105 4.16 8.83 -20.22
C LEU A 105 4.39 9.21 -21.69
N LEU A 106 4.83 10.44 -21.96
CA LEU A 106 5.16 10.88 -23.33
C LEU A 106 6.33 10.08 -23.92
N ILE A 107 7.37 9.84 -23.13
CA ILE A 107 8.52 9.01 -23.54
C ILE A 107 8.06 7.58 -23.84
N LEU A 108 7.25 6.97 -22.96
CA LEU A 108 6.72 5.62 -23.19
C LEU A 108 5.84 5.57 -24.44
N TRP A 109 5.00 6.57 -24.67
CA TRP A 109 4.18 6.67 -25.86
C TRP A 109 5.03 6.80 -27.14
N ALA A 110 6.13 7.54 -27.09
CA ALA A 110 7.03 7.72 -28.23
C ALA A 110 7.86 6.46 -28.55
N ILE A 111 8.23 5.66 -27.53
CA ILE A 111 9.04 4.44 -27.70
C ILE A 111 8.17 3.24 -28.09
N ASP A 112 7.10 2.98 -27.33
CA ASP A 112 6.21 1.84 -27.55
C ASP A 112 4.76 2.24 -27.18
N PRO A 113 4.00 2.80 -28.14
CA PRO A 113 2.62 3.18 -27.88
C PRO A 113 1.75 1.97 -27.55
N SER A 114 2.06 0.77 -28.07
CA SER A 114 1.26 -0.43 -27.82
C SER A 114 1.36 -0.90 -26.37
N LEU A 115 2.55 -0.80 -25.77
CA LEU A 115 2.79 -1.08 -24.36
C LEU A 115 2.03 -0.09 -23.47
N LEU A 116 2.07 1.21 -23.80
CA LEU A 116 1.34 2.24 -23.05
C LEU A 116 -0.17 1.97 -23.07
N HIS A 117 -0.77 1.72 -24.25
CA HIS A 117 -2.19 1.37 -24.35
C HIS A 117 -2.52 0.11 -23.55
N SER A 118 -1.69 -0.92 -23.63
CA SER A 118 -1.87 -2.16 -22.85
C SER A 118 -1.83 -1.91 -21.34
N MET A 119 -0.95 -1.01 -20.87
CA MET A 119 -0.88 -0.63 -19.47
C MET A 119 -2.11 0.18 -19.02
N LEU A 120 -2.54 1.14 -19.83
CA LEU A 120 -3.73 1.96 -19.56
C LEU A 120 -5.01 1.11 -19.58
N ASP A 121 -5.14 0.15 -20.49
CA ASP A 121 -6.26 -0.78 -20.52
C ASP A 121 -6.34 -1.63 -19.25
N LYS A 122 -5.20 -1.98 -18.64
CA LYS A 122 -5.19 -2.67 -17.34
C LYS A 122 -5.75 -1.80 -16.20
N LEU A 123 -5.78 -0.47 -16.31
CA LEU A 123 -6.42 0.41 -15.33
C LEU A 123 -7.95 0.37 -15.41
N ARG A 124 -8.53 -0.16 -16.49
CA ARG A 124 -9.99 -0.37 -16.60
C ARG A 124 -10.54 -1.34 -15.55
N ILE A 125 -9.68 -2.05 -14.81
CA ILE A 125 -10.10 -2.83 -13.64
C ILE A 125 -10.78 -2.00 -12.55
N PHE A 126 -10.49 -0.69 -12.48
CA PHE A 126 -11.12 0.24 -11.55
C PHE A 126 -12.48 0.77 -12.03
N ALA A 127 -12.84 0.52 -13.30
CA ALA A 127 -14.13 0.90 -13.84
C ALA A 127 -15.11 -0.28 -13.75
N PRO A 128 -16.39 -0.04 -13.39
CA PRO A 128 -17.44 -1.04 -13.54
C PRO A 128 -17.51 -1.51 -14.99
N ARG A 129 -17.68 -2.82 -15.20
CA ARG A 129 -17.89 -3.34 -16.57
C ARG A 129 -19.23 -2.85 -17.11
N VAL A 130 -19.22 -2.42 -18.37
CA VAL A 130 -20.42 -2.02 -19.12
C VAL A 130 -20.83 -3.10 -20.14
N ALA A 131 -22.13 -3.16 -20.46
CA ALA A 131 -22.71 -4.01 -21.50
C ALA A 131 -22.30 -5.50 -21.40
N GLY A 132 -21.65 -6.04 -22.45
CA GLY A 132 -21.27 -7.45 -22.56
C GLY A 132 -20.39 -7.98 -21.42
N GLY A 133 -19.73 -7.10 -20.66
CA GLY A 133 -18.94 -7.46 -19.48
C GLY A 133 -19.75 -7.89 -18.24
N LEU A 134 -21.07 -7.65 -18.23
CA LEU A 134 -21.98 -8.03 -17.13
C LEU A 134 -22.57 -9.44 -17.27
N THR A 135 -22.37 -10.08 -18.43
CA THR A 135 -22.73 -11.49 -18.66
C THR A 135 -21.97 -12.41 -17.72
N ILE A 136 -20.70 -12.09 -17.46
CA ILE A 136 -19.83 -12.83 -16.53
C ILE A 136 -20.15 -12.40 -15.10
N GLN A 137 -20.61 -13.36 -14.29
CA GLN A 137 -21.00 -13.12 -12.90
C GLN A 137 -19.89 -12.47 -12.07
N GLU A 138 -18.64 -12.92 -12.22
CA GLU A 138 -17.45 -12.42 -11.51
C GLU A 138 -17.11 -10.96 -11.79
N GLY A 139 -17.48 -10.46 -12.97
CA GLY A 139 -17.14 -9.10 -13.43
C GLY A 139 -18.15 -8.04 -13.01
N ARG A 140 -19.27 -8.44 -12.41
CA ARG A 140 -20.32 -7.52 -11.96
C ARG A 140 -19.89 -6.76 -10.70
N PRO A 141 -20.42 -5.56 -10.45
CA PRO A 141 -20.22 -4.82 -9.21
C PRO A 141 -20.64 -5.61 -7.97
N LEU A 142 -20.11 -5.19 -6.81
CA LEU A 142 -20.50 -5.72 -5.52
C LEU A 142 -21.91 -5.26 -5.13
N ASP A 143 -22.71 -6.21 -4.66
CA ASP A 143 -24.03 -5.95 -4.05
C ASP A 143 -23.98 -6.24 -2.54
N ILE A 144 -24.85 -5.60 -1.77
CA ILE A 144 -24.94 -5.69 -0.31
C ILE A 144 -25.19 -7.14 0.14
N ALA A 145 -26.07 -7.88 -0.56
CA ALA A 145 -26.32 -9.28 -0.24
C ALA A 145 -25.06 -10.14 -0.38
N MET A 146 -24.24 -9.87 -1.40
CA MET A 146 -22.97 -10.56 -1.60
C MET A 146 -21.93 -10.13 -0.56
N ALA A 147 -21.88 -8.84 -0.21
CA ALA A 147 -20.99 -8.33 0.84
C ALA A 147 -21.28 -9.00 2.18
N TRP A 148 -22.57 -9.13 2.53
CA TRP A 148 -23.01 -9.85 3.72
C TRP A 148 -22.59 -11.32 3.67
N SER A 149 -22.83 -12.00 2.54
CA SER A 149 -22.47 -13.41 2.36
C SER A 149 -20.97 -13.66 2.48
N ASN A 150 -20.12 -12.73 2.03
CA ASN A 150 -18.66 -12.91 2.03
C ASN A 150 -18.01 -12.52 3.37
N PHE A 151 -18.51 -11.47 4.03
CA PHE A 151 -17.79 -10.81 5.13
C PHE A 151 -18.63 -10.63 6.39
N THR A 152 -19.95 -10.79 6.33
CA THR A 152 -20.88 -10.56 7.44
C THR A 152 -20.66 -9.19 8.12
N THR A 153 -20.47 -9.15 9.43
CA THR A 153 -20.25 -7.92 10.20
C THR A 153 -18.89 -7.28 9.94
N ALA A 154 -17.88 -8.06 9.54
CA ALA A 154 -16.53 -7.56 9.28
C ALA A 154 -16.50 -6.53 8.14
N PHE A 155 -17.44 -6.60 7.19
CA PHE A 155 -17.59 -5.61 6.14
C PHE A 155 -17.77 -4.21 6.72
N PHE A 156 -18.77 -4.03 7.58
CA PHE A 156 -19.12 -2.74 8.16
C PHE A 156 -18.05 -2.26 9.15
N ILE A 157 -17.52 -3.17 9.97
CA ILE A 157 -16.45 -2.84 10.92
C ILE A 157 -15.20 -2.37 10.18
N ALA A 158 -14.85 -3.00 9.05
CA ALA A 158 -13.70 -2.61 8.25
C ALA A 158 -13.81 -1.17 7.73
N PHE A 159 -14.99 -0.69 7.33
CA PHE A 159 -15.17 0.71 6.91
C PHE A 159 -15.03 1.70 8.06
N VAL A 160 -15.57 1.39 9.24
CA VAL A 160 -15.38 2.22 10.45
C VAL A 160 -13.89 2.29 10.80
N ALA A 161 -13.22 1.14 10.80
CA ALA A 161 -11.78 1.04 11.04
C ALA A 161 -10.95 1.80 9.99
N LEU A 162 -11.39 1.80 8.73
CA LEU A 162 -10.73 2.51 7.65
C LEU A 162 -10.78 4.03 7.86
N VAL A 163 -11.93 4.56 8.30
CA VAL A 163 -12.05 5.98 8.66
C VAL A 163 -11.12 6.34 9.83
N LEU A 164 -11.04 5.47 10.85
CA LEU A 164 -10.09 5.65 11.96
C LEU A 164 -8.64 5.60 11.49
N LEU A 165 -8.31 4.69 10.56
CA LEU A 165 -7.00 4.58 9.96
C LEU A 165 -6.64 5.84 9.16
N VAL A 166 -7.57 6.41 8.39
CA VAL A 166 -7.38 7.69 7.67
C VAL A 166 -7.02 8.79 8.66
N TYR A 167 -7.80 8.96 9.73
CA TYR A 167 -7.52 9.98 10.76
C TYR A 167 -6.11 9.80 11.34
N ARG A 168 -5.72 8.57 11.67
CA ARG A 168 -4.41 8.26 12.23
C ARG A 168 -3.27 8.44 11.23
N ALA A 169 -3.46 8.04 9.98
CA ALA A 169 -2.48 8.22 8.92
C ALA A 169 -2.23 9.71 8.64
N VAL A 170 -3.27 10.54 8.61
CA VAL A 170 -3.13 11.99 8.41
C VAL A 170 -2.49 12.69 9.62
N LYS A 171 -2.85 12.27 10.84
CA LYS A 171 -2.33 12.86 12.07
C LYS A 171 -0.88 12.46 12.37
N GLU A 172 -0.58 11.17 12.28
CA GLU A 172 0.75 10.64 12.63
C GLU A 172 1.72 10.68 11.44
N ARG A 173 1.20 10.72 10.20
CA ARG A 173 1.97 10.73 8.95
C ARG A 173 3.09 9.69 8.97
N SER A 174 2.74 8.47 9.40
CA SER A 174 3.67 7.35 9.52
C SER A 174 3.64 6.50 8.25
N ALA A 175 4.81 6.02 7.83
CA ALA A 175 4.99 5.32 6.56
C ALA A 175 4.21 3.98 6.53
N ASP A 176 4.22 3.25 7.65
CA ASP A 176 3.47 2.00 7.87
C ASP A 176 1.96 2.19 7.68
N LYS A 177 1.37 3.22 8.31
CA LYS A 177 -0.07 3.50 8.20
C LYS A 177 -0.45 4.00 6.82
N THR A 178 0.44 4.76 6.19
CA THR A 178 0.23 5.26 4.82
C THR A 178 0.22 4.11 3.83
N LEU A 179 1.16 3.16 3.93
CA LEU A 179 1.16 1.93 3.12
C LEU A 179 -0.13 1.13 3.30
N PHE A 180 -0.49 0.86 4.56
CA PHE A 180 -1.68 0.08 4.87
C PHE A 180 -2.96 0.77 4.37
N LEU A 181 -3.04 2.10 4.51
CA LEU A 181 -4.16 2.89 4.02
C LEU A 181 -4.26 2.84 2.49
N VAL A 182 -3.16 3.06 1.77
CA VAL A 182 -3.13 3.02 0.30
C VAL A 182 -3.55 1.64 -0.20
N TRP A 183 -3.03 0.58 0.43
CA TRP A 183 -3.43 -0.79 0.11
C TRP A 183 -4.93 -1.01 0.35
N CYS A 184 -5.47 -0.57 1.48
CA CYS A 184 -6.91 -0.67 1.75
C CYS A 184 -7.76 0.06 0.71
N VAL A 185 -7.44 1.33 0.43
CA VAL A 185 -8.20 2.17 -0.50
C VAL A 185 -8.20 1.58 -1.91
N VAL A 186 -7.04 1.12 -2.41
CA VAL A 186 -6.94 0.52 -3.75
C VAL A 186 -7.78 -0.75 -3.84
N ILE A 187 -7.70 -1.65 -2.85
CA ILE A 187 -8.47 -2.89 -2.87
C ILE A 187 -9.97 -2.63 -2.70
N VAL A 188 -10.37 -1.66 -1.88
CA VAL A 188 -11.77 -1.24 -1.76
C VAL A 188 -12.30 -0.73 -3.09
N ALA A 189 -11.54 0.11 -3.80
CA ALA A 189 -11.93 0.60 -5.12
C ALA A 189 -12.12 -0.56 -6.13
N LEU A 190 -11.20 -1.53 -6.14
CA LEU A 190 -11.31 -2.72 -6.99
C LEU A 190 -12.50 -3.60 -6.63
N MET A 191 -12.75 -3.80 -5.33
CA MET A 191 -13.87 -4.60 -4.83
C MET A 191 -15.22 -4.01 -5.28
N PHE A 192 -15.38 -2.69 -5.21
CA PHE A 192 -16.60 -2.03 -5.70
C PHE A 192 -16.73 -2.09 -7.22
N ALA A 193 -15.61 -2.02 -7.95
CA ALA A 193 -15.64 -2.13 -9.41
C ALA A 193 -16.06 -3.53 -9.88
N GLN A 194 -15.49 -4.60 -9.30
CA GLN A 194 -15.76 -5.98 -9.72
C GLN A 194 -15.72 -6.93 -8.52
N ARG A 195 -16.77 -7.74 -8.35
CA ARG A 195 -16.92 -8.64 -7.20
C ARG A 195 -15.79 -9.68 -7.07
N ARG A 196 -15.12 -10.05 -8.17
CA ARG A 196 -13.97 -10.96 -8.11
C ARG A 196 -12.83 -10.44 -7.22
N TYR A 197 -12.70 -9.15 -6.96
CA TYR A 197 -11.65 -8.65 -6.06
C TYR A 197 -11.99 -8.77 -4.56
N CYS A 198 -13.15 -9.35 -4.20
CA CYS A 198 -13.53 -9.57 -2.80
C CYS A 198 -12.50 -10.41 -2.03
N TYR A 199 -11.86 -11.40 -2.66
CA TYR A 199 -10.86 -12.22 -1.97
C TYR A 199 -9.60 -11.44 -1.59
N TYR A 200 -9.24 -10.38 -2.34
CA TYR A 200 -8.18 -9.46 -1.90
C TYR A 200 -8.62 -8.62 -0.71
N PHE A 201 -9.87 -8.19 -0.68
CA PHE A 201 -10.41 -7.39 0.43
C PHE A 201 -10.51 -8.20 1.72
N ALA A 202 -10.66 -9.53 1.67
CA ALA A 202 -10.74 -10.38 2.86
C ALA A 202 -9.59 -10.16 3.85
N ILE A 203 -8.36 -10.04 3.34
CA ILE A 203 -7.17 -9.79 4.17
C ILE A 203 -7.26 -8.39 4.80
N ASN A 204 -7.63 -7.38 4.01
CA ASN A 204 -7.77 -6.01 4.49
C ASN A 204 -8.88 -5.89 5.55
N ALA A 205 -10.02 -6.54 5.31
CA ALA A 205 -11.14 -6.59 6.24
C ALA A 205 -10.75 -7.25 7.56
N ALA A 206 -10.00 -8.36 7.52
CA ALA A 206 -9.51 -9.04 8.71
C ALA A 206 -8.55 -8.15 9.53
N LEU A 207 -7.59 -7.50 8.86
CA LEU A 207 -6.63 -6.60 9.51
C LEU A 207 -7.31 -5.35 10.10
N LEU A 208 -8.23 -4.74 9.35
CA LEU A 208 -9.00 -3.57 9.79
C LEU A 208 -9.92 -3.91 10.97
N THR A 209 -10.58 -5.07 10.92
CA THR A 209 -11.42 -5.55 12.02
C THR A 209 -10.58 -5.86 13.26
N GLY A 210 -9.43 -6.51 13.10
CA GLY A 210 -8.49 -6.74 14.20
C GLY A 210 -7.97 -5.44 14.82
N TYR A 211 -7.64 -4.45 13.98
CA TYR A 211 -7.28 -3.11 14.44
C TYR A 211 -8.41 -2.45 15.23
N PHE A 212 -9.65 -2.52 14.74
CA PHE A 212 -10.82 -1.98 15.44
C PHE A 212 -11.05 -2.66 16.80
N SER A 213 -11.03 -4.00 16.84
CA SER A 213 -11.15 -4.77 18.07
C SER A 213 -10.09 -4.38 19.09
N TRP A 214 -8.83 -4.21 18.66
CA TRP A 214 -7.76 -3.72 19.53
C TRP A 214 -8.07 -2.32 20.08
N ARG A 215 -8.59 -1.40 19.26
CA ARG A 215 -8.96 -0.05 19.70
C ARG A 215 -10.10 -0.04 20.72
N VAL A 216 -11.10 -0.89 20.53
CA VAL A 216 -12.20 -1.04 21.49
C VAL A 216 -11.66 -1.58 22.82
N LEU A 217 -10.79 -2.59 22.78
CA LEU A 217 -10.18 -3.16 23.99
C LEU A 217 -9.27 -2.17 24.72
N ASP A 218 -8.47 -1.40 23.98
CA ASP A 218 -7.60 -0.38 24.57
C ASP A 218 -8.43 0.75 25.22
N PHE A 219 -9.52 1.17 24.56
CA PHE A 219 -10.48 2.13 25.13
C PHE A 219 -11.18 1.59 26.38
N ALA A 220 -11.54 0.30 26.40
CA ALA A 220 -12.10 -0.39 27.56
C ALA A 220 -11.09 -0.59 28.71
N GLY A 221 -9.83 -0.15 28.55
CA GLY A 221 -8.83 -0.16 29.60
C GLY A 221 -8.00 -1.44 29.69
N LEU A 222 -8.01 -2.31 28.67
CA LEU A 222 -7.19 -3.53 28.64
C LEU A 222 -5.70 -3.21 28.80
N GLY A 223 -5.22 -2.08 28.26
CA GLY A 223 -3.84 -1.62 28.46
C GLY A 223 -3.49 -1.43 29.95
N LYS A 224 -4.41 -0.90 30.75
CA LYS A 224 -4.24 -0.73 32.20
C LYS A 224 -4.29 -2.07 32.95
N LEU A 225 -5.02 -3.04 32.42
CA LEU A 225 -5.08 -4.40 32.97
C LEU A 225 -3.83 -5.21 32.64
N LEU A 226 -3.15 -4.95 31.52
CA LEU A 226 -1.90 -5.61 31.14
C LEU A 226 -0.66 -5.01 31.85
N THR A 227 -0.69 -3.74 32.25
CA THR A 227 0.41 -3.09 32.99
C THR A 227 0.47 -3.53 34.45
N ARG A 228 -0.68 -3.71 35.12
CA ARG A 228 -0.76 -4.14 36.53
C ARG A 228 0.01 -5.45 36.82
N PRO A 229 -0.15 -6.54 36.05
CA PRO A 229 0.61 -7.77 36.24
C PRO A 229 2.12 -7.58 36.03
N LYS A 230 2.52 -6.78 35.03
CA LYS A 230 3.94 -6.52 34.75
C LYS A 230 4.62 -5.76 35.89
N GLU A 231 3.93 -4.78 36.49
CA GLU A 231 4.44 -4.05 37.64
C GLU A 231 4.53 -4.94 38.89
N ILE A 232 3.53 -5.80 39.13
CA ILE A 232 3.53 -6.74 40.25
C ILE A 232 4.67 -7.76 40.10
N VAL A 233 4.88 -8.33 38.91
CA VAL A 233 5.99 -9.26 38.64
C VAL A 233 7.34 -8.58 38.82
N LYS A 234 7.48 -7.33 38.35
CA LYS A 234 8.71 -6.53 38.49
C LYS A 234 8.98 -6.13 39.94
N ALA A 235 7.95 -5.83 40.71
CA ALA A 235 8.04 -5.56 42.15
C ALA A 235 8.46 -6.81 42.92
N TYR A 236 7.87 -7.98 42.61
CA TYR A 236 8.23 -9.26 43.22
C TYR A 236 9.67 -9.68 42.91
N THR A 237 10.12 -9.58 41.66
CA THR A 237 11.50 -9.90 41.28
C THR A 237 12.51 -8.96 41.92
N THR A 238 12.20 -7.66 42.01
CA THR A 238 13.04 -6.67 42.71
C THR A 238 13.13 -6.99 44.21
N LYS A 239 12.01 -7.35 44.86
CA LYS A 239 11.96 -7.74 46.27
C LYS A 239 12.75 -9.03 46.53
N LYS A 240 12.64 -10.03 45.65
CA LYS A 240 13.41 -11.29 45.72
C LYS A 240 14.92 -11.05 45.56
N LYS A 241 15.33 -10.18 44.63
CA LYS A 241 16.75 -9.80 44.47
C LYS A 241 17.31 -9.07 45.69
N ARG A 242 16.55 -8.14 46.28
CA ARG A 242 16.93 -7.44 47.52
C ARG A 242 17.06 -8.37 48.72
N LYS A 243 16.24 -9.42 48.80
CA LYS A 243 16.31 -10.41 49.88
C LYS A 243 17.56 -11.28 49.76
N LYS A 244 17.88 -11.74 48.55
CA LYS A 244 19.12 -12.49 48.25
C LYS A 244 20.43 -11.70 48.41
N ALA A 245 20.38 -10.37 48.37
CA ALA A 245 21.56 -9.52 48.56
C ALA A 245 21.82 -9.15 50.03
N LYS A 246 20.93 -9.57 50.94
CA LYS A 246 21.03 -9.36 52.38
C LYS A 246 21.32 -10.66 53.16
N GLU A 247 21.30 -11.80 52.48
CA GLU A 247 21.82 -13.10 52.92
C GLU A 247 23.25 -13.24 52.43
#